data_AF-A0A2V5I1Q2-F1
#
_entry.id   AF-A0A2V5I1Q2-F1
#
_cell.length_a   1.000
_cell.length_b   1.000
_cell.length_c   1.000
_cell.angle_alpha   90.00
_cell.angle_beta   90.00
_cell.angle_gamma   90.00
#
_symmetry.space_group_name_H-M   'P 1'
#
loop_
_entity.id
_entity.type
_entity.pdbx_description
1 polymer ?
#
loop_
_entity_poly.entity_id
_entity_poly.type
_entity_poly.pdbx_seq_one_letter_code
_entity_poly.pdbx_strand_id
1 'polypeptide(L)'
;MPVYMLYGFRWPRAGFTGIRVYVVLHNLEDATAEYIQQPVTTELLLESFQKTESSIVERLPEMRFIEQYDPEDTSDAAVSKPFAYVAAKVISIPEAGVPCSETSWTPEDLFSKSPLDPAAEEAITEMRDKYAAGERVGWYIVYNGDPERWFPLSDEEDSMDDDDEGSYGDGEDYDSDQTPPATPSSATVRLPQRLTRFFGRKTA
;
A
#
# COMPACT_ATOMS: atom_id res chain seq x y z
N MET A 1 17.22 12.32 4.56
CA MET A 1 15.99 12.09 3.76
C MET A 1 16.35 11.54 2.37
N PRO A 2 15.99 10.31 1.99
CA PRO A 2 16.40 9.74 0.70
C PRO A 2 15.58 10.25 -0.50
N VAL A 3 16.29 10.48 -1.60
CA VAL A 3 15.69 10.54 -2.94
C VAL A 3 16.05 9.25 -3.65
N TYR A 4 15.05 8.54 -4.16
CA TYR A 4 15.25 7.34 -4.95
C TYR A 4 15.21 7.67 -6.43
N MET A 5 16.20 7.22 -7.17
CA MET A 5 16.09 7.05 -8.60
C MET A 5 15.80 5.58 -8.90
N LEU A 6 14.65 5.28 -9.48
CA LEU A 6 14.20 3.91 -9.70
C LEU A 6 13.77 3.67 -11.14
N TYR A 7 13.99 2.45 -11.62
CA TYR A 7 13.44 1.97 -12.88
C TYR A 7 12.31 0.98 -12.57
N GLY A 8 11.10 1.28 -13.04
CA GLY A 8 9.90 0.54 -12.66
C GLY A 8 8.63 1.15 -13.22
N PHE A 9 7.52 0.98 -12.52
CA PHE A 9 6.23 1.57 -12.89
C PHE A 9 5.45 2.05 -11.66
N ARG A 10 4.43 2.88 -11.90
CA ARG A 10 3.50 3.32 -10.87
C ARG A 10 2.44 2.27 -10.64
N TRP A 11 2.27 1.83 -9.41
CA TRP A 11 1.18 0.95 -9.01
C TRP A 11 0.11 1.77 -8.29
N PRO A 12 -1.08 1.95 -8.90
CA PRO A 12 -2.16 2.72 -8.28
C PRO A 12 -2.59 2.11 -6.94
N ARG A 13 -2.86 2.95 -5.93
CA ARG A 13 -3.43 2.46 -4.66
C ARG A 13 -4.90 2.06 -4.81
N ALA A 14 -5.64 2.79 -5.64
CA ALA A 14 -7.04 2.54 -5.97
C ALA A 14 -7.20 1.68 -7.22
N GLY A 15 -8.44 1.21 -7.46
CA GLY A 15 -8.78 0.38 -8.62
C GLY A 15 -8.76 -1.12 -8.31
N PHE A 16 -9.31 -1.92 -9.22
CA PHE A 16 -9.51 -3.36 -9.02
C PHE A 16 -8.19 -4.14 -8.90
N THR A 17 -7.13 -3.70 -9.57
CA THR A 17 -5.77 -4.26 -9.48
C THR A 17 -4.84 -3.42 -8.60
N GLY A 18 -5.39 -2.41 -7.91
CA GLY A 18 -4.62 -1.49 -7.09
C GLY A 18 -4.13 -2.12 -5.79
N ILE A 19 -3.13 -1.50 -5.17
CA ILE A 19 -2.43 -2.02 -3.97
C ILE A 19 -3.41 -2.35 -2.84
N ARG A 20 -4.39 -1.48 -2.56
CA ARG A 20 -5.37 -1.70 -1.49
C ARG A 20 -6.20 -2.96 -1.72
N VAL A 21 -6.63 -3.19 -2.96
CA VAL A 21 -7.40 -4.38 -3.31
C VAL A 21 -6.51 -5.61 -3.28
N TYR A 22 -5.25 -5.50 -3.72
CA TYR A 22 -4.28 -6.60 -3.64
C TYR A 22 -4.08 -7.07 -2.19
N VAL A 23 -3.80 -6.15 -1.26
CA VAL A 23 -3.64 -6.45 0.17
C VAL A 23 -4.84 -7.24 0.72
N VAL A 24 -6.06 -6.80 0.41
CA VAL A 24 -7.30 -7.47 0.85
C VAL A 24 -7.49 -8.83 0.18
N LEU A 25 -7.31 -8.93 -1.13
CA LEU A 25 -7.53 -10.17 -1.88
C LEU A 25 -6.54 -11.28 -1.50
N HIS A 26 -5.33 -10.90 -1.10
CA HIS A 26 -4.28 -11.83 -0.69
C HIS A 26 -4.22 -12.03 0.83
N ASN A 27 -5.19 -11.47 1.59
CA ASN A 27 -5.29 -11.57 3.05
C ASN A 27 -3.99 -11.20 3.78
N LEU A 28 -3.39 -10.07 3.40
CA LEU A 28 -2.17 -9.55 4.01
C LEU A 28 -2.54 -8.64 5.19
N GLU A 29 -2.87 -9.23 6.33
CA GLU A 29 -3.50 -8.53 7.46
C GLU A 29 -2.62 -7.44 8.06
N ASP A 30 -1.31 -7.66 8.18
CA ASP A 30 -0.37 -6.67 8.73
C ASP A 30 0.25 -5.75 7.66
N ALA A 31 -0.15 -5.90 6.39
CA ALA A 31 0.35 -5.06 5.30
C ALA A 31 -0.52 -3.83 5.12
N THR A 32 0.10 -2.66 4.97
CA THR A 32 -0.65 -1.41 4.71
C THR A 32 -0.28 -0.83 3.35
N ALA A 33 -1.27 -0.64 2.47
CA ALA A 33 -1.06 -0.03 1.16
C ALA A 33 -0.48 1.39 1.27
N GLU A 34 -0.70 2.05 2.40
CA GLU A 34 -0.27 3.40 2.72
C GLU A 34 1.19 3.52 3.17
N TYR A 35 1.77 2.41 3.64
CA TYR A 35 3.11 2.31 4.23
C TYR A 35 3.84 1.15 3.57
N ILE A 36 4.00 1.21 2.25
CA ILE A 36 4.45 0.06 1.46
C ILE A 36 5.93 -0.27 1.72
N GLN A 37 6.69 0.73 2.16
CA GLN A 37 8.11 0.61 2.50
C GLN A 37 8.37 0.12 3.94
N GLN A 38 7.34 0.02 4.77
CA GLN A 38 7.48 -0.57 6.10
C GLN A 38 7.98 -2.02 5.97
N PRO A 39 8.96 -2.47 6.79
CA PRO A 39 9.57 -3.80 6.65
C PRO A 39 8.55 -4.93 6.57
N VAL A 40 7.55 -4.93 7.48
CA VAL A 40 6.48 -5.93 7.53
C VAL A 40 5.65 -5.94 6.24
N THR A 41 5.22 -4.77 5.77
CA THR A 41 4.46 -4.66 4.51
C THR A 41 5.28 -5.14 3.31
N THR A 42 6.55 -4.74 3.22
CA THR A 42 7.43 -5.15 2.12
C THR A 42 7.64 -6.66 2.11
N GLU A 43 7.89 -7.27 3.27
CA GLU A 43 8.05 -8.71 3.41
C GLU A 43 6.80 -9.47 2.97
N LEU A 44 5.62 -9.09 3.50
CA LEU A 44 4.36 -9.73 3.15
C LEU A 44 4.02 -9.63 1.66
N LEU A 45 4.28 -8.48 1.04
CA LEU A 45 4.09 -8.31 -0.40
C LEU A 45 5.05 -9.18 -1.21
N LEU A 46 6.34 -9.21 -0.85
CA LEU A 46 7.33 -10.04 -1.53
C LEU A 46 6.97 -11.54 -1.40
N GLU A 47 6.62 -12.00 -0.21
CA GLU A 47 6.17 -13.38 -0.01
C GLU A 47 4.92 -13.71 -0.83
N SER A 48 3.94 -12.81 -0.86
CA SER A 48 2.73 -12.99 -1.65
C SER A 48 3.07 -13.12 -3.14
N PHE A 49 3.90 -12.22 -3.68
CA PHE A 49 4.37 -12.31 -5.06
C PHE A 49 5.21 -13.55 -5.32
N GLN A 50 6.00 -14.01 -4.36
CA GLN A 50 6.77 -15.24 -4.53
C GLN A 50 5.87 -16.48 -4.57
N LYS A 51 4.70 -16.45 -3.91
CA LYS A 51 3.69 -17.52 -3.98
C LYS A 51 2.88 -17.47 -5.28
N THR A 52 2.50 -16.28 -5.76
CA THR A 52 1.57 -16.13 -6.90
C THR A 52 2.28 -15.93 -8.24
N GLU A 53 3.44 -15.30 -8.22
CA GLU A 53 4.18 -14.78 -9.39
C GLU A 53 5.69 -15.12 -9.29
N SER A 54 6.02 -16.32 -8.80
CA SER A 54 7.42 -16.77 -8.60
C SER A 54 8.30 -16.57 -9.83
N SER A 55 7.80 -16.90 -11.02
CA SER A 55 8.53 -16.75 -12.28
C SER A 55 8.88 -15.30 -12.64
N ILE A 56 8.10 -14.32 -12.15
CA ILE A 56 8.39 -12.89 -12.32
C ILE A 56 9.43 -12.46 -11.27
N VAL A 57 9.20 -12.78 -10.00
CA VAL A 57 10.05 -12.35 -8.88
C VAL A 57 11.48 -12.90 -9.01
N GLU A 58 11.64 -14.15 -9.46
CA GLU A 58 12.96 -14.75 -9.69
C GLU A 58 13.80 -13.99 -10.74
N ARG A 59 13.14 -13.32 -11.69
CA ARG A 59 13.79 -12.47 -12.70
C ARG A 59 14.02 -11.04 -12.21
N LEU A 60 13.52 -10.67 -11.03
CA LEU A 60 13.61 -9.34 -10.44
C LEU A 60 14.26 -9.39 -9.04
N PRO A 61 15.54 -9.77 -8.93
CA PRO A 61 16.20 -9.95 -7.62
C PRO A 61 16.35 -8.64 -6.81
N GLU A 62 16.33 -7.48 -7.47
CA GLU A 62 16.40 -6.16 -6.83
C GLU A 62 15.03 -5.49 -6.67
N MET A 63 13.94 -6.26 -6.76
CA MET A 63 12.58 -5.73 -6.64
C MET A 63 12.37 -5.03 -5.30
N ARG A 64 11.89 -3.79 -5.35
CA ARG A 64 11.53 -3.00 -4.16
C ARG A 64 10.26 -2.21 -4.40
N PHE A 65 9.55 -1.93 -3.32
CA PHE A 65 8.43 -1.00 -3.31
C PHE A 65 8.92 0.34 -2.79
N ILE A 66 8.54 1.43 -3.45
CA ILE A 66 8.91 2.79 -3.05
C ILE A 66 7.66 3.66 -3.05
N GLU A 67 7.49 4.47 -2.02
CA GLU A 67 6.41 5.45 -1.93
C GLU A 67 6.93 6.88 -1.90
N GLN A 68 6.04 7.81 -2.21
CA GLN A 68 6.30 9.22 -2.04
C GLN A 68 5.73 9.64 -0.69
N TYR A 69 6.56 10.25 0.13
CA TYR A 69 6.15 10.85 1.39
C TYR A 69 6.96 12.10 1.68
N ASP A 70 6.29 13.13 2.17
CA ASP A 70 6.89 14.38 2.61
C ASP A 70 6.33 14.68 4.02
N PRO A 71 7.14 14.61 5.09
CA PRO A 71 6.66 14.83 6.45
C PRO A 71 6.20 16.28 6.69
N GLU A 72 6.67 17.23 5.88
CA GLU A 72 6.27 18.64 5.97
C GLU A 72 4.97 18.95 5.19
N ASP A 73 4.50 18.01 4.37
CA ASP A 73 3.23 18.13 3.67
C ASP A 73 2.08 17.91 4.66
N THR A 74 1.31 18.95 4.92
CA THR A 74 0.15 18.94 5.83
C THR A 74 -1.18 18.87 5.08
N SER A 75 -1.15 18.69 3.76
CA SER A 75 -2.37 18.53 2.96
C SER A 75 -3.05 17.20 3.24
N ASP A 76 -4.35 17.11 2.93
CA ASP A 76 -5.10 15.84 3.03
C ASP A 76 -4.48 14.72 2.18
N ALA A 77 -3.75 15.07 1.12
CA ALA A 77 -3.05 14.15 0.25
C ALA A 77 -1.68 13.71 0.78
N ALA A 78 -1.21 14.24 1.91
CA ALA A 78 0.07 13.88 2.51
C ALA A 78 0.08 12.44 3.03
N VAL A 79 -1.04 11.99 3.60
CA VAL A 79 -1.19 10.65 4.19
C VAL A 79 -1.22 9.57 3.13
N SER A 80 -1.83 9.84 1.98
CA SER A 80 -1.95 8.85 0.92
C SER A 80 -1.83 9.44 -0.48
N LYS A 81 -0.66 9.25 -1.09
CA LYS A 81 -0.45 9.50 -2.51
C LYS A 81 -1.23 8.50 -3.37
N PRO A 82 -1.63 8.85 -4.61
CA PRO A 82 -2.51 8.02 -5.44
C PRO A 82 -1.84 6.74 -5.96
N PHE A 83 -0.51 6.68 -5.97
CA PHE A 83 0.28 5.54 -6.43
C PHE A 83 1.50 5.34 -5.53
N ALA A 84 1.99 4.11 -5.49
CA ALA A 84 3.36 3.79 -5.11
C ALA A 84 4.12 3.30 -6.34
N TYR A 85 5.36 2.87 -6.18
CA TYR A 85 6.22 2.42 -7.25
C TYR A 85 6.66 0.98 -6.99
N VAL A 86 6.59 0.16 -8.03
CA VAL A 86 7.26 -1.13 -8.08
C VAL A 86 8.53 -0.94 -8.90
N ALA A 87 9.68 -1.06 -8.24
CA ALA A 87 10.98 -0.83 -8.81
C ALA A 87 11.71 -2.16 -9.04
N ALA A 88 12.24 -2.35 -10.24
CA ALA A 88 13.15 -3.45 -10.56
C ALA A 88 14.61 -3.10 -10.28
N LYS A 89 14.94 -1.79 -10.25
CA LYS A 89 16.25 -1.27 -9.85
C LYS A 89 16.06 0.02 -9.07
N VAL A 90 16.78 0.17 -7.95
CA VAL A 90 16.71 1.36 -7.10
C VAL A 90 18.10 1.85 -6.77
N ILE A 91 18.34 3.13 -7.04
CA ILE A 91 19.54 3.86 -6.65
C ILE A 91 19.09 4.89 -5.60
N SER A 92 19.66 4.80 -4.40
CA SER A 92 19.39 5.78 -3.34
C SER A 92 20.40 6.90 -3.45
N ILE A 93 19.91 8.12 -3.66
CA ILE A 93 20.73 9.33 -3.63
C ILE A 93 20.75 9.81 -2.18
N PRO A 94 21.89 9.68 -1.49
CA PRO A 94 21.98 10.09 -0.10
C PRO A 94 22.02 11.62 0.02
N GLU A 95 21.77 12.08 1.24
CA GLU A 95 21.81 13.49 1.57
C GLU A 95 23.23 14.06 1.43
N ALA A 96 23.33 15.35 1.12
CA ALA A 96 24.61 16.04 0.99
C ALA A 96 25.47 15.86 2.25
N GLY A 97 26.70 15.38 2.08
CA GLY A 97 27.64 15.15 3.18
C GLY A 97 27.74 13.71 3.65
N VAL A 98 26.86 12.80 3.19
CA VAL A 98 27.01 11.36 3.43
C VAL A 98 27.88 10.74 2.32
N PRO A 99 28.99 10.06 2.65
CA PRO A 99 29.84 9.43 1.64
C PRO A 99 29.07 8.32 0.91
N CYS A 100 29.02 8.40 -0.43
CA CYS A 100 28.43 7.40 -1.31
C CYS A 100 29.48 6.85 -2.26
N SER A 101 29.46 5.54 -2.51
CA SER A 101 30.38 4.85 -3.43
C SER A 101 30.34 5.43 -4.85
N GLU A 102 29.17 5.89 -5.31
CA GLU A 102 28.97 6.44 -6.65
C GLU A 102 28.30 7.81 -6.52
N THR A 103 29.11 8.87 -6.65
CA THR A 103 28.67 10.26 -6.41
C THR A 103 28.32 11.00 -7.70
N SER A 104 28.59 10.42 -8.89
CA SER A 104 28.29 11.05 -10.17
C SER A 104 27.69 10.05 -11.15
N TRP A 105 26.48 10.36 -11.63
CA TRP A 105 25.84 9.67 -12.74
C TRP A 105 25.74 10.65 -13.90
N THR A 106 26.24 10.26 -15.06
CA THR A 106 25.98 10.95 -16.33
C THR A 106 24.51 10.68 -16.73
N PRO A 107 23.80 11.65 -17.34
CA PRO A 107 22.46 11.43 -17.91
C PRO A 107 22.49 10.59 -19.20
N GLU A 108 23.52 10.76 -20.04
CA GLU A 108 23.95 9.68 -20.94
C GLU A 108 24.35 8.46 -20.08
N ASP A 109 24.71 7.27 -20.50
CA ASP A 109 24.93 6.11 -19.57
C ASP A 109 23.68 5.64 -18.80
N LEU A 110 22.99 6.48 -18.02
CA LEU A 110 21.83 6.14 -17.20
C LEU A 110 20.53 6.04 -18.02
N PHE A 111 20.33 6.94 -18.98
CA PHE A 111 19.18 6.91 -19.88
C PHE A 111 19.46 6.23 -21.23
N SER A 112 20.73 5.98 -21.56
CA SER A 112 21.13 5.46 -22.87
C SER A 112 21.11 3.93 -22.98
N LYS A 113 21.22 3.23 -21.85
CA LYS A 113 21.18 1.77 -21.78
C LYS A 113 20.02 1.36 -20.89
N SER A 114 19.26 0.37 -21.36
CA SER A 114 18.38 -0.42 -20.52
C SER A 114 19.14 -0.85 -19.26
N PRO A 115 18.72 -0.41 -18.05
CA PRO A 115 19.48 -0.64 -16.83
C PRO A 115 19.35 -2.07 -16.29
N LEU A 116 18.53 -2.88 -16.96
CA LEU A 116 18.13 -4.22 -16.60
C LEU A 116 18.49 -5.19 -17.73
N ASP A 117 18.67 -6.45 -17.37
CA ASP A 117 18.75 -7.53 -18.36
C ASP A 117 17.43 -7.69 -19.10
N PRO A 118 17.43 -8.16 -20.36
CA PRO A 118 16.20 -8.31 -21.16
C PRO A 118 15.11 -9.15 -20.47
N ALA A 119 15.50 -10.18 -19.71
CA ALA A 119 14.58 -11.02 -18.96
C ALA A 119 13.89 -10.26 -17.81
N ALA A 120 14.60 -9.34 -17.16
CA ALA A 120 14.06 -8.48 -16.10
C ALA A 120 13.16 -7.37 -16.68
N GLU A 121 13.50 -6.84 -17.85
CA GLU A 121 12.63 -5.88 -18.57
C GLU A 121 11.29 -6.49 -18.98
N GLU A 122 11.32 -7.73 -19.47
CA GLU A 122 10.10 -8.49 -19.76
C GLU A 122 9.31 -8.75 -18.47
N ALA A 123 9.99 -9.15 -17.39
CA ALA A 123 9.35 -9.43 -16.10
C ALA A 123 8.63 -8.19 -15.53
N ILE A 124 9.29 -7.02 -15.52
CA ILE A 124 8.68 -5.79 -15.00
C ILE A 124 7.53 -5.31 -15.89
N THR A 125 7.61 -5.56 -17.20
CA THR A 125 6.54 -5.27 -18.15
C THR A 125 5.32 -6.17 -17.91
N GLU A 126 5.54 -7.47 -17.75
CA GLU A 126 4.49 -8.44 -17.41
C GLU A 126 3.80 -8.07 -16.09
N MET A 127 4.60 -7.74 -15.07
CA MET A 127 4.08 -7.32 -13.76
C MET A 127 3.24 -6.04 -13.86
N ARG A 128 3.70 -5.06 -14.63
CA ARG A 128 2.95 -3.83 -14.90
C ARG A 128 1.65 -4.12 -15.63
N ASP A 129 1.65 -4.99 -16.63
CA ASP A 129 0.43 -5.31 -17.38
C ASP A 129 -0.61 -6.04 -16.52
N LYS A 130 -0.18 -6.81 -15.51
CA LYS A 130 -1.09 -7.45 -14.53
C LYS A 130 -1.67 -6.47 -13.51
N TYR A 131 -0.84 -5.61 -12.91
CA TYR A 131 -1.25 -4.82 -11.73
C TYR A 131 -1.56 -3.35 -12.02
N ALA A 132 -0.99 -2.80 -13.09
CA ALA A 132 -1.09 -1.40 -13.46
C ALA A 132 -1.17 -1.23 -14.99
N ALA A 133 -2.10 -1.96 -15.61
CA ALA A 133 -2.28 -1.94 -17.06
C ALA A 133 -2.43 -0.50 -17.58
N GLY A 134 -1.59 -0.15 -18.57
CA GLY A 134 -1.55 1.19 -19.15
C GLY A 134 -0.62 2.19 -18.47
N GLU A 135 -0.03 1.87 -17.31
CA GLU A 135 1.03 2.69 -16.73
C GLU A 135 2.35 2.57 -17.51
N ARG A 136 3.17 3.62 -17.44
CA ARG A 136 4.46 3.66 -18.12
C ARG A 136 5.51 2.90 -17.29
N VAL A 137 6.33 2.09 -17.95
CA VAL A 137 7.58 1.57 -17.38
C VAL A 137 8.72 2.52 -17.76
N GLY A 138 9.56 2.87 -16.80
CA GLY A 138 10.73 3.70 -17.03
C GLY A 138 11.35 4.24 -15.75
N TRP A 139 12.19 5.27 -15.93
CA TRP A 139 12.86 5.95 -14.83
C TRP A 139 11.95 6.94 -14.10
N TYR A 140 12.02 6.92 -12.77
CA TYR A 140 11.34 7.83 -11.86
C TYR A 140 12.32 8.34 -10.80
N ILE A 141 12.15 9.61 -10.41
CA ILE A 141 12.80 10.19 -9.24
C ILE A 141 11.71 10.39 -8.19
N VAL A 142 11.87 9.76 -7.03
CA VAL A 142 10.86 9.71 -5.98
C VAL A 142 11.49 10.19 -4.68
N TYR A 143 10.87 11.20 -4.09
CA TYR A 143 11.25 11.71 -2.77
C TYR A 143 10.47 10.98 -1.68
N ASN A 144 11.17 10.46 -0.69
CA ASN A 144 10.59 9.95 0.54
C ASN A 144 11.33 10.57 1.74
N GLY A 145 10.69 11.50 2.43
CA GLY A 145 11.28 12.21 3.57
C GLY A 145 11.46 11.34 4.81
N ASP A 146 10.71 10.25 4.94
CA ASP A 146 10.77 9.33 6.06
C ASP A 146 10.44 7.90 5.59
N PRO A 147 11.45 7.13 5.16
CA PRO A 147 11.27 5.77 4.65
C PRO A 147 10.97 4.74 5.74
N GLU A 148 11.35 5.03 6.99
CA GLU A 148 11.13 4.10 8.11
C GLU A 148 9.70 4.22 8.66
N ARG A 149 9.14 5.44 8.62
CA ARG A 149 7.73 5.79 8.90
C ARG A 149 7.13 4.96 10.03
N TRP A 150 7.86 4.83 11.13
CA TRP A 150 7.43 4.10 12.31
C TRP A 150 6.32 4.89 13.01
N PHE A 151 5.12 4.33 13.07
CA PHE A 151 4.09 4.82 13.97
C PHE A 151 4.26 4.08 15.31
N PRO A 152 4.58 4.76 16.42
CA PRO A 152 4.57 4.09 17.71
C PRO A 152 3.17 3.55 17.95
N LEU A 153 3.07 2.26 18.27
CA LEU A 153 1.85 1.73 18.87
C LEU A 153 1.59 2.58 20.11
N SER A 154 0.45 3.26 20.16
CA SER A 154 0.05 3.93 21.38
C SER A 154 -0.04 2.86 22.46
N ASP A 155 0.74 3.01 23.54
CA ASP A 155 0.78 2.11 24.71
C ASP A 155 -0.58 2.00 25.46
N GLU A 156 -1.69 2.41 24.85
CA GLU A 156 -3.03 2.46 25.45
C GLU A 156 -3.78 1.11 25.40
N GLU A 157 -3.23 0.06 24.79
CA GLU A 157 -3.83 -1.30 24.81
C GLU A 157 -3.23 -2.25 25.87
N ASP A 158 -2.30 -1.79 26.71
CA ASP A 158 -1.66 -2.64 27.76
C ASP A 158 -2.14 -2.35 29.20
N SER A 159 -3.24 -1.62 29.40
CA SER A 159 -3.84 -1.40 30.73
C SER A 159 -5.19 -2.10 30.92
N MET A 160 -5.24 -3.41 30.62
CA MET A 160 -6.17 -4.28 31.32
C MET A 160 -5.54 -4.63 32.67
N ASP A 161 -5.76 -3.78 33.68
CA ASP A 161 -5.46 -4.07 35.09
C ASP A 161 -6.31 -5.29 35.52
N ASP A 162 -5.73 -6.47 35.37
CA ASP A 162 -6.11 -7.72 36.03
C ASP A 162 -5.42 -7.70 37.41
N ASP A 163 -6.11 -7.22 38.46
CA ASP A 163 -5.86 -7.55 39.88
C ASP A 163 -6.81 -6.75 40.80
N ASP A 164 -7.80 -7.41 41.42
CA ASP A 164 -7.88 -7.58 42.89
C ASP A 164 -9.14 -8.37 43.26
N GLU A 165 -8.95 -9.64 43.64
CA GLU A 165 -9.95 -10.40 44.39
C GLU A 165 -9.99 -9.93 45.85
N GLY A 166 -11.15 -9.46 46.30
CA GLY A 166 -11.66 -9.79 47.63
C GLY A 166 -12.24 -8.65 48.47
N SER A 167 -13.56 -8.69 48.71
CA SER A 167 -14.14 -8.70 50.07
C SER A 167 -15.66 -8.74 50.01
N TYR A 168 -16.26 -9.77 50.61
CA TYR A 168 -17.70 -9.86 50.85
C TYR A 168 -18.12 -8.89 51.97
N GLY A 169 -19.15 -8.09 51.72
CA GLY A 169 -19.87 -7.36 52.77
C GLY A 169 -20.94 -6.43 52.23
N ASP A 170 -22.20 -6.88 52.32
CA ASP A 170 -23.44 -6.12 52.61
C ASP A 170 -23.72 -4.88 51.72
N GLY A 171 -24.69 -4.85 50.81
CA GLY A 171 -26.06 -5.30 50.95
C GLY A 171 -27.00 -4.10 51.11
N GLU A 172 -27.21 -3.27 50.08
CA GLU A 172 -28.39 -2.38 50.00
C GLU A 172 -28.86 -2.20 48.54
N ASP A 173 -30.12 -2.55 48.32
CA ASP A 173 -30.91 -2.44 47.09
C ASP A 173 -31.00 -1.00 46.57
N TYR A 174 -30.70 -0.79 45.28
CA TYR A 174 -31.20 0.37 44.53
C TYR A 174 -31.68 -0.05 43.13
N ASP A 175 -32.93 0.34 42.91
CA ASP A 175 -33.89 0.00 41.88
C ASP A 175 -33.44 0.24 40.43
N SER A 176 -33.98 -0.61 39.55
CA SER A 176 -33.83 -0.63 38.09
C SER A 176 -34.51 0.58 37.45
N ASP A 177 -33.81 1.33 36.59
CA ASP A 177 -34.34 1.78 35.28
C ASP A 177 -33.34 2.69 34.54
N GLN A 178 -32.75 2.17 33.45
CA GLN A 178 -32.55 2.93 32.21
C GLN A 178 -32.03 2.05 31.06
N THR A 179 -32.82 2.07 29.98
CA THR A 179 -32.68 1.38 28.69
C THR A 179 -31.34 1.56 27.98
N PRO A 180 -30.85 0.55 27.23
CA PRO A 180 -29.65 0.69 26.41
C PRO A 180 -29.87 1.63 25.21
N PRO A 181 -28.87 2.43 24.79
CA PRO A 181 -28.96 3.28 23.62
C PRO A 181 -29.05 2.45 22.34
N ALA A 182 -29.96 2.85 21.44
CA ALA A 182 -30.21 2.17 20.18
C ALA A 182 -29.02 2.28 19.22
N THR A 183 -28.53 1.15 18.73
CA THR A 183 -27.62 1.05 17.57
C THR A 183 -28.27 1.64 16.32
N PRO A 184 -27.58 2.48 15.52
CA PRO A 184 -28.12 2.95 14.25
C PRO A 184 -28.20 1.79 13.23
N SER A 185 -29.41 1.38 12.89
CA SER A 185 -29.68 0.39 11.83
C SER A 185 -29.14 0.85 10.47
N SER A 186 -28.45 -0.06 9.79
CA SER A 186 -28.01 0.08 8.40
C SER A 186 -29.15 0.50 7.49
N ALA A 187 -28.97 1.64 6.82
CA ALA A 187 -29.88 2.11 5.77
C ALA A 187 -29.80 1.17 4.56
N THR A 188 -30.76 0.25 4.47
CA THR A 188 -31.06 -0.51 3.26
C THR A 188 -31.51 0.48 2.17
N VAL A 189 -30.66 0.71 1.17
CA VAL A 189 -31.05 1.44 -0.05
C VAL A 189 -32.02 0.56 -0.84
N ARG A 190 -33.31 0.89 -0.76
CA ARG A 190 -34.35 0.30 -1.59
C ARG A 190 -34.25 0.88 -3.01
N LEU A 191 -33.90 0.05 -3.98
CA LEU A 191 -34.03 0.36 -5.41
C LEU A 191 -35.53 0.54 -5.76
N PRO A 192 -35.93 1.64 -6.43
CA PRO A 192 -37.27 1.75 -6.97
C PRO A 192 -37.42 0.90 -8.24
N GLN A 193 -38.28 -0.11 -8.18
CA GLN A 193 -38.85 -0.78 -9.35
C GLN A 193 -39.66 0.24 -10.16
N ARG A 194 -39.16 0.69 -11.31
CA ARG A 194 -39.96 1.10 -12.48
C ARG A 194 -39.08 1.55 -13.64
N LEU A 195 -38.86 0.65 -14.60
CA LEU A 195 -38.86 0.90 -16.06
C LEU A 195 -38.57 -0.41 -16.78
N THR A 196 -39.55 -1.31 -16.73
CA THR A 196 -39.62 -2.49 -17.59
C THR A 196 -40.13 -2.06 -18.97
N ARG A 197 -39.56 -2.66 -20.02
CA ARG A 197 -39.93 -2.64 -21.46
C ARG A 197 -39.30 -1.53 -22.29
N PHE A 198 -38.30 -1.91 -23.10
CA PHE A 198 -38.34 -1.76 -24.56
C PHE A 198 -37.29 -2.69 -25.21
N PHE A 199 -37.62 -3.97 -25.35
CA PHE A 199 -37.00 -4.85 -26.35
C PHE A 199 -38.10 -5.32 -27.29
N GLY A 200 -38.13 -4.72 -28.49
CA GLY A 200 -38.97 -5.13 -29.61
C GLY A 200 -38.08 -5.41 -30.81
N ARG A 201 -37.71 -6.67 -30.96
CA ARG A 201 -37.01 -7.23 -32.12
C ARG A 201 -37.99 -7.34 -33.29
N LYS A 202 -37.63 -6.87 -34.48
CA LYS A 202 -38.12 -7.42 -35.76
C LYS A 202 -37.02 -7.40 -36.81
N THR A 203 -36.67 -8.60 -37.23
CA THR A 203 -36.07 -8.98 -38.50
C THR A 203 -37.11 -8.85 -39.62
N ALA A 204 -36.73 -8.23 -40.73
CA ALA A 204 -36.99 -8.64 -42.11
C ALA A 204 -36.07 -7.82 -43.02
#